data_AF-A0A516WAC7-F1
#
_entry.id   AF-A0A516WAC7-F1
#
_cell.length_a   1.000
_cell.length_b   1.000
_cell.length_c   1.000
_cell.angle_alpha   90.00
_cell.angle_beta   90.00
_cell.angle_gamma   90.00
#
_symmetry.space_group_name_H-M   'P 1'
#
loop_
_entity.id
_entity.type
_entity.pdbx_description
1 polymer ?
#
loop_
_entity_poly.entity_id
_entity_poly.type
_entity_poly.pdbx_seq_one_letter_code
_entity_poly.pdbx_strand_id
1 'polypeptide(L)'
;MLDDFRALDDWLAGLLANIEPAARRRVNRLVAADLRRSQSQRIARQQNPDGSRYQPRRTDKRMRSKAGAVRRRAMFARLRTNRYLKSWSSADAADVGFRGRAAMIAAVHQAGDDVTENGQTFRMPKRELLGFTEQELEQLADLYLRHLAGARR
;
A
#
# COMPACT_ATOMS: atom_id res chain seq x y z
N MET A 1 -42.70 -8.75 22.77
CA MET A 1 -41.75 -8.88 23.90
C MET A 1 -40.81 -10.06 23.73
N LEU A 2 -41.26 -11.32 23.72
CA LEU A 2 -40.37 -12.48 23.45
C LEU A 2 -39.77 -12.47 22.02
N ASP A 3 -40.54 -12.02 21.04
CA ASP A 3 -40.05 -11.88 19.66
C ASP A 3 -39.02 -10.75 19.50
N ASP A 4 -39.10 -9.70 20.33
CA ASP A 4 -38.14 -8.59 20.33
C ASP A 4 -36.77 -9.02 20.86
N PHE A 5 -36.75 -9.89 21.89
CA PHE A 5 -35.51 -10.46 22.41
C PHE A 5 -34.86 -11.43 21.41
N ARG A 6 -35.65 -12.25 20.71
CA ARG A 6 -35.14 -13.13 19.65
C ARG A 6 -34.53 -12.35 18.49
N ALA A 7 -35.20 -11.28 18.05
CA ALA A 7 -34.67 -10.41 17.00
C ALA A 7 -33.35 -9.75 17.40
N LEU A 8 -33.21 -9.35 18.67
CA LEU A 8 -31.97 -8.83 19.22
C LEU A 8 -30.86 -9.90 19.25
N ASP A 9 -31.16 -11.12 19.71
CA ASP A 9 -30.20 -12.23 19.76
C ASP A 9 -29.68 -12.59 18.36
N ASP A 10 -30.56 -12.69 17.36
CA ASP A 10 -30.18 -12.98 15.97
C ASP A 10 -29.28 -11.88 15.39
N TRP A 11 -29.60 -10.62 15.69
CA TRP A 11 -28.79 -9.48 15.26
C TRP A 11 -27.39 -9.49 15.91
N LEU A 12 -27.32 -9.74 17.22
CA LEU A 12 -26.05 -9.87 17.95
C LEU A 12 -25.21 -11.05 17.43
N ALA A 13 -25.84 -12.19 17.15
CA ALA A 13 -25.17 -13.36 16.58
C ALA A 13 -24.54 -13.03 15.22
N GLY A 14 -25.22 -12.27 14.37
CA GLY A 14 -24.68 -11.78 13.10
C GLY A 14 -23.44 -10.89 13.27
N LEU A 15 -23.45 -9.97 14.24
CA LEU A 15 -22.30 -9.12 14.55
C LEU A 15 -21.11 -9.93 15.06
N LEU A 16 -21.36 -10.89 15.96
CA LEU A 16 -20.34 -11.80 16.47
C LEU A 16 -19.69 -12.60 15.33
N ALA A 17 -20.49 -13.11 14.40
CA ALA A 17 -20.00 -13.82 13.21
C ALA A 17 -19.10 -12.93 12.33
N ASN A 18 -19.34 -11.62 12.26
CA ASN A 18 -18.52 -10.69 11.49
C ASN A 18 -17.15 -10.39 12.13
N ILE A 19 -17.02 -10.54 13.45
CA ILE A 19 -15.74 -10.34 14.15
C ILE A 19 -14.91 -11.63 14.32
N GLU A 20 -15.48 -12.78 13.97
CA GLU A 20 -14.79 -14.06 13.99
C GLU A 20 -13.54 -14.05 13.09
N PRO A 21 -12.50 -14.84 13.42
CA PRO A 21 -11.25 -14.88 12.65
C PRO A 21 -11.44 -15.15 11.16
N ALA A 22 -12.41 -15.98 10.78
CA ALA A 22 -12.70 -16.27 9.37
C ALA A 22 -13.26 -15.04 8.63
N ALA A 23 -14.14 -14.28 9.27
CA ALA A 23 -14.70 -13.06 8.74
C ALA A 23 -13.65 -11.95 8.65
N ARG A 24 -12.84 -11.76 9.69
CA ARG A 24 -11.71 -10.81 9.67
C ARG A 24 -10.70 -11.13 8.56
N ARG A 25 -10.36 -12.41 8.36
CA ARG A 25 -9.48 -12.84 7.26
C ARG A 25 -10.04 -12.45 5.88
N ARG A 26 -11.36 -12.51 5.69
CA ARG A 26 -12.00 -12.13 4.43
C ARG A 26 -11.85 -10.63 4.17
N VAL A 27 -12.22 -9.78 5.13
CA VAL A 27 -12.10 -8.31 4.96
C VAL A 27 -10.63 -7.88 4.85
N ASN A 28 -9.72 -8.44 5.65
CA ASN A 28 -8.29 -8.11 5.57
C ASN A 28 -7.68 -8.46 4.21
N ARG A 29 -8.14 -9.54 3.56
CA ARG A 29 -7.71 -9.88 2.20
C ARG A 29 -8.16 -8.84 1.18
N LEU A 30 -9.38 -8.33 1.31
CA LEU A 30 -9.91 -7.27 0.44
C LEU A 30 -9.14 -5.96 0.67
N VAL A 31 -8.96 -5.57 1.92
CA VAL A 31 -8.17 -4.39 2.34
C VAL A 31 -6.76 -4.45 1.78
N ALA A 32 -6.04 -5.56 1.96
CA ALA A 32 -4.67 -5.69 1.46
C ALA A 32 -4.60 -5.64 -0.08
N ALA A 33 -5.61 -6.16 -0.78
CA ALA A 33 -5.69 -6.11 -2.23
C ALA A 33 -5.98 -4.69 -2.76
N ASP A 34 -6.94 -4.00 -2.16
CA ASP A 34 -7.33 -2.62 -2.52
C ASP A 34 -6.18 -1.65 -2.20
N LEU A 35 -5.58 -1.76 -1.01
CA LEU A 35 -4.41 -0.98 -0.63
C LEU A 35 -3.27 -1.19 -1.62
N ARG A 36 -2.89 -2.44 -1.92
CA ARG A 36 -1.80 -2.72 -2.88
C ARG A 36 -2.06 -2.14 -4.26
N ARG A 37 -3.30 -2.21 -4.74
CA ARG A 37 -3.72 -1.61 -6.01
C ARG A 37 -3.51 -0.10 -5.98
N SER A 38 -3.99 0.56 -4.94
CA SER A 38 -3.87 2.00 -4.77
C SER A 38 -2.40 2.45 -4.69
N GLN A 39 -1.58 1.80 -3.84
CA GLN A 39 -0.14 2.06 -3.76
C GLN A 39 0.55 1.89 -5.13
N SER A 40 0.22 0.82 -5.87
CA SER A 40 0.78 0.58 -7.21
C SER A 40 0.42 1.69 -8.20
N GLN A 41 -0.83 2.17 -8.17
CA GLN A 41 -1.32 3.24 -9.02
C GLN A 41 -0.66 4.59 -8.66
N ARG A 42 -0.54 4.90 -7.37
CA ARG A 42 0.14 6.13 -6.91
C ARG A 42 1.61 6.15 -7.30
N ILE A 43 2.33 5.04 -7.13
CA ILE A 43 3.71 4.90 -7.58
C ILE A 43 3.80 5.08 -9.11
N ALA A 44 2.82 4.56 -9.88
CA ALA A 44 2.76 4.78 -11.33
C ALA A 44 2.63 6.27 -11.69
N ARG A 45 1.84 7.03 -10.92
CA ARG A 45 1.68 8.49 -11.06
C ARG A 45 2.87 9.31 -10.54
N GLN A 46 3.86 8.66 -9.91
CA GLN A 46 5.04 9.29 -9.32
C GLN A 46 4.69 10.30 -8.21
N GLN A 47 3.84 9.90 -7.28
CA GLN A 47 3.35 10.74 -6.18
C GLN A 47 3.64 10.13 -4.81
N ASN A 48 3.94 10.99 -3.84
CA ASN A 48 3.96 10.67 -2.41
C ASN A 48 2.51 10.57 -1.87
N PRO A 49 2.31 10.00 -0.66
CA PRO A 49 0.99 9.90 -0.05
C PRO A 49 0.28 11.25 0.20
N ASP A 50 1.04 12.31 0.42
CA ASP A 50 0.54 13.70 0.54
C ASP A 50 0.13 14.34 -0.80
N GLY A 51 0.24 13.60 -1.92
CA GLY A 51 -0.07 14.07 -3.27
C GLY A 51 1.08 14.80 -3.98
N SER A 52 2.17 15.14 -3.28
CA SER A 52 3.34 15.78 -3.89
C SER A 52 4.02 14.85 -4.90
N ARG A 53 4.65 15.43 -5.94
CA ARG A 53 5.35 14.63 -6.95
C ARG A 53 6.71 14.17 -6.41
N TYR A 54 7.12 12.95 -6.78
CA TYR A 54 8.47 12.48 -6.52
C TYR A 54 9.51 13.42 -7.12
N GLN A 55 10.56 13.71 -6.36
CA GLN A 55 11.67 14.49 -6.88
C GLN A 55 12.29 13.76 -8.09
N PRO A 56 12.56 14.43 -9.22
CA PRO A 56 13.14 13.80 -10.40
C PRO A 56 14.47 13.09 -10.10
N ARG A 57 14.81 12.09 -10.91
CA ARG A 57 16.13 11.43 -10.83
C ARG A 57 17.23 12.45 -11.15
N ARG A 58 18.29 12.50 -10.36
CA ARG A 58 19.50 13.28 -10.70
C ARG A 58 20.00 12.80 -12.07
N THR A 59 20.16 13.72 -13.00
CA THR A 59 20.65 13.39 -14.34
C THR A 59 22.15 13.65 -14.40
N ASP A 60 22.94 12.59 -14.38
CA ASP A 60 24.37 12.73 -14.57
C ASP A 60 24.72 13.08 -16.03
N LYS A 61 25.71 13.96 -16.21
CA LYS A 61 26.19 14.41 -17.53
C LYS A 61 26.67 13.24 -18.41
N ARG A 62 27.14 12.14 -17.80
CA ARG A 62 27.59 10.90 -18.47
C ARG A 62 26.43 10.03 -19.01
N MET A 63 25.21 10.25 -18.51
CA MET A 63 24.02 9.51 -18.96
C MET A 63 23.39 10.11 -20.22
N ARG A 64 23.98 11.19 -20.77
CA ARG A 64 23.51 11.89 -21.99
C ARG A 64 23.41 10.96 -23.21
N SER A 65 24.27 9.95 -23.33
CA SER A 65 24.24 8.99 -24.45
C SER A 65 23.11 7.95 -24.37
N LYS A 66 22.58 7.67 -23.16
CA LYS A 66 21.40 6.80 -22.92
C LYS A 66 20.15 7.59 -22.51
N ALA A 67 20.20 8.91 -22.65
CA ALA A 67 19.28 9.85 -22.00
C ALA A 67 17.82 9.69 -22.43
N GLY A 68 17.52 9.26 -23.65
CA GLY A 68 16.15 9.18 -24.13
C GLY A 68 15.33 8.09 -23.45
N ALA A 69 15.79 6.84 -23.49
CA ALA A 69 14.97 5.70 -23.07
C ALA A 69 14.86 5.56 -21.54
N VAL A 70 15.91 5.92 -20.78
CA VAL A 70 15.89 5.81 -19.31
C VAL A 70 15.15 6.99 -18.66
N ARG A 71 15.24 8.21 -19.21
CA ARG A 71 14.49 9.37 -18.70
C ARG A 71 12.99 9.27 -18.97
N ARG A 72 12.57 8.64 -20.09
CA ARG A 72 11.15 8.44 -20.43
C ARG A 72 10.44 7.41 -19.55
N ARG A 73 11.17 6.57 -18.83
CA ARG A 73 10.57 5.54 -17.97
C ARG A 73 10.30 6.09 -16.58
N ALA A 74 9.05 5.98 -16.14
CA ALA A 74 8.65 6.27 -14.77
C ALA A 74 9.52 5.49 -13.76
N MET A 75 9.93 6.14 -12.66
CA MET A 75 10.70 5.46 -11.61
C MET A 75 9.85 4.35 -10.99
N PHE A 76 10.51 3.31 -10.46
CA PHE A 76 9.82 2.21 -9.76
C PHE A 76 8.79 1.43 -10.60
N ALA A 77 8.80 1.58 -11.93
CA ALA A 77 7.85 0.89 -12.82
C ALA A 77 7.83 -0.64 -12.64
N ARG A 78 8.98 -1.26 -12.33
CA ARG A 78 9.05 -2.69 -11.96
C ARG A 78 8.60 -2.92 -10.52
N LEU A 79 9.08 -2.11 -9.57
CA LEU A 79 8.79 -2.24 -8.14
C LEU A 79 7.29 -2.23 -7.85
N ARG A 80 6.50 -1.39 -8.52
CA ARG A 80 5.04 -1.32 -8.32
C ARG A 80 4.26 -2.56 -8.78
N THR A 81 4.86 -3.48 -9.51
CA THR A 81 4.16 -4.66 -10.06
C THR A 81 3.91 -5.73 -9.00
N ASN A 82 2.94 -6.62 -9.21
CA ASN A 82 2.61 -7.75 -8.33
C ASN A 82 3.80 -8.69 -8.07
N ARG A 83 4.81 -8.67 -8.95
CA ARG A 83 6.04 -9.43 -8.74
C ARG A 83 6.82 -8.94 -7.52
N TYR A 84 6.81 -7.64 -7.25
CA TYR A 84 7.66 -7.02 -6.22
C TYR A 84 6.85 -6.38 -5.08
N LEU A 85 5.77 -5.67 -5.38
CA LEU A 85 4.84 -5.15 -4.38
C LEU A 85 3.84 -6.26 -4.05
N LYS A 86 3.89 -6.72 -2.80
CA LYS A 86 3.14 -7.87 -2.29
C LYS A 86 2.11 -7.41 -1.26
N SER A 87 1.08 -8.23 -1.10
CA SER A 87 0.05 -8.08 -0.08
C SER A 87 -0.05 -9.36 0.72
N TRP A 88 -0.25 -9.24 2.03
CA TRP A 88 -0.50 -10.34 2.96
C TRP A 88 -1.71 -10.01 3.82
N SER A 89 -2.37 -11.04 4.32
CA SER A 89 -3.52 -10.86 5.20
C SER A 89 -3.63 -12.06 6.15
N SER A 90 -3.90 -11.78 7.41
CA SER A 90 -4.27 -12.75 8.44
C SER A 90 -5.61 -12.36 9.06
N ALA A 91 -6.01 -13.02 10.15
CA ALA A 91 -7.17 -12.57 10.92
C ALA A 91 -6.93 -11.22 11.62
N ASP A 92 -5.67 -10.84 11.79
CA ASP A 92 -5.25 -9.76 12.69
C ASP A 92 -4.54 -8.63 11.93
N ALA A 93 -4.11 -8.86 10.69
CA ALA A 93 -3.38 -7.87 9.89
C ALA A 93 -3.72 -7.94 8.40
N ALA A 94 -3.53 -6.81 7.73
CA ALA A 94 -3.56 -6.63 6.29
C ALA A 94 -2.35 -5.79 5.88
N ASP A 95 -1.34 -6.42 5.27
CA ASP A 95 -0.04 -5.81 5.01
C ASP A 95 0.21 -5.64 3.52
N VAL A 96 0.89 -4.55 3.16
CA VAL A 96 1.39 -4.30 1.80
C VAL A 96 2.84 -3.85 1.88
N GLY A 97 3.71 -4.46 1.08
CA GLY A 97 5.11 -4.10 1.10
C GLY A 97 5.98 -4.87 0.13
N PHE A 98 7.29 -4.77 0.34
CA PHE A 98 8.32 -5.37 -0.48
C PHE A 98 9.08 -6.44 0.30
N ARG A 99 9.83 -7.31 -0.39
CA ARG A 99 10.75 -8.29 0.24
C ARG A 99 12.11 -8.30 -0.43
N GLY A 100 13.12 -8.77 0.30
CA GLY A 100 14.49 -8.95 -0.20
C GLY A 100 15.07 -7.66 -0.78
N ARG A 101 15.76 -7.76 -1.93
CA ARG A 101 16.38 -6.60 -2.60
C ARG A 101 15.38 -5.49 -2.93
N ALA A 102 14.12 -5.82 -3.23
CA ALA A 102 13.10 -4.81 -3.49
C ALA A 102 12.78 -3.98 -2.24
N ALA A 103 12.76 -4.61 -1.05
CA ALA A 103 12.56 -3.93 0.22
C ALA A 103 13.72 -2.99 0.55
N MET A 104 14.96 -3.44 0.35
CA MET A 104 16.15 -2.61 0.55
C MET A 104 16.11 -1.34 -0.30
N ILE A 105 15.81 -1.47 -1.60
CA ILE A 105 15.70 -0.30 -2.50
C ILE A 105 14.55 0.61 -2.06
N ALA A 106 13.39 0.02 -1.73
CA ALA A 106 12.23 0.79 -1.29
C ALA A 106 12.53 1.56 0.01
N ALA A 107 13.20 0.94 0.98
CA ALA A 107 13.54 1.55 2.27
C ALA A 107 14.44 2.78 2.11
N VAL A 108 15.50 2.68 1.30
CA VAL A 108 16.38 3.82 0.99
C VAL A 108 15.60 5.01 0.44
N HIS A 109 14.66 4.76 -0.48
CA HIS A 109 13.82 5.82 -1.03
C HIS A 109 12.76 6.31 -0.03
N GLN A 110 12.21 5.41 0.78
CA GLN A 110 11.18 5.70 1.78
C GLN A 110 11.70 6.65 2.87
N ALA A 111 12.90 6.40 3.39
CA ALA A 111 13.55 7.23 4.41
C ALA A 111 14.36 8.39 3.80
N GLY A 112 14.71 8.29 2.52
CA GLY A 112 15.61 9.24 1.87
C GLY A 112 17.03 9.13 2.42
N ASP A 113 17.51 7.91 2.64
CA ASP A 113 18.79 7.63 3.29
C ASP A 113 20.00 7.92 2.40
N ASP A 114 21.17 7.99 3.02
CA ASP A 114 22.44 8.07 2.31
C ASP A 114 22.81 6.74 1.66
N VAL A 115 23.29 6.81 0.43
CA VAL A 115 23.78 5.66 -0.33
C VAL A 115 25.21 5.91 -0.74
N THR A 116 26.10 4.97 -0.40
CA THR A 116 27.47 4.98 -0.85
C THR A 116 27.62 4.12 -2.10
N GLU A 117 28.04 4.73 -3.20
CA GLU A 117 28.31 4.05 -4.48
C GLU A 117 29.67 4.51 -5.00
N ASN A 118 30.56 3.55 -5.30
CA ASN A 118 31.93 3.80 -5.78
C ASN A 118 32.74 4.78 -4.89
N GLY A 119 32.59 4.65 -3.57
CA GLY A 119 33.30 5.50 -2.59
C GLY A 119 32.74 6.92 -2.43
N GLN A 120 31.64 7.26 -3.11
CA GLN A 120 30.96 8.54 -2.96
C GLN A 120 29.62 8.32 -2.26
N THR A 121 29.36 9.08 -1.20
CA THR A 121 28.09 9.06 -0.47
C THR A 121 27.16 10.14 -1.01
N PHE A 122 25.91 9.74 -1.29
CA PHE A 122 24.89 10.64 -1.79
C PHE A 122 23.62 10.49 -0.97
N ARG A 123 23.05 11.61 -0.54
CA ARG A 123 21.72 11.65 0.07
C ARG A 123 20.65 11.35 -0.98
N MET A 124 19.87 10.31 -0.76
CA MET A 124 18.77 9.97 -1.66
C MET A 124 17.56 10.87 -1.36
N PRO A 125 16.92 11.47 -2.39
CA PRO A 125 15.66 12.17 -2.15
C PRO A 125 14.56 11.22 -1.68
N LYS A 126 13.83 11.63 -0.64
CA LYS A 126 12.69 10.91 -0.12
C LYS A 126 11.61 10.77 -1.19
N ARG A 127 11.16 9.54 -1.42
CA ARG A 127 10.07 9.15 -2.31
C ARG A 127 9.31 8.04 -1.60
N GLU A 128 8.20 8.40 -0.98
CA GLU A 128 7.40 7.52 -0.15
C GLU A 128 6.62 6.56 -1.05
N LEU A 129 7.16 5.34 -1.17
CA LEU A 129 6.55 4.27 -1.97
C LEU A 129 5.40 3.62 -1.23
N LEU A 130 5.55 3.49 0.10
CA LEU A 130 4.53 2.99 1.01
C LEU A 130 4.04 4.13 1.90
N GLY A 131 2.74 4.15 2.17
CA GLY A 131 2.11 5.13 3.05
C GLY A 131 0.66 5.33 2.67
N PHE A 132 -0.14 5.83 3.60
CA PHE A 132 -1.57 6.05 3.40
C PHE A 132 -1.84 7.47 2.94
N THR A 133 -2.68 7.62 1.92
CA THR A 133 -3.38 8.88 1.69
C THR A 133 -4.59 8.98 2.60
N GLU A 134 -5.12 10.18 2.82
CA GLU A 134 -6.37 10.39 3.55
C GLU A 134 -7.54 9.63 2.90
N GLN A 135 -7.65 9.72 1.57
CA GLN A 135 -8.65 8.97 0.80
C GLN A 135 -8.51 7.44 0.98
N GLU A 136 -7.29 6.91 1.06
CA GLU A 136 -7.08 5.48 1.32
C GLU A 136 -7.58 5.12 2.73
N LEU A 137 -7.25 5.92 3.75
CA LEU A 137 -7.73 5.68 5.12
C LEU A 137 -9.25 5.66 5.20
N GLU A 138 -9.93 6.60 4.56
CA GLU A 138 -11.40 6.64 4.48
C GLU A 138 -11.98 5.39 3.81
N GLN A 139 -11.43 5.00 2.65
CA GLN A 139 -11.89 3.81 1.93
C GLN A 139 -11.69 2.52 2.73
N LEU A 140 -10.58 2.43 3.46
CA LEU A 140 -10.29 1.27 4.31
C LEU A 140 -11.22 1.24 5.53
N ALA A 141 -11.46 2.39 6.17
CA ALA A 141 -12.40 2.51 7.28
C ALA A 141 -13.81 2.10 6.87
N ASP A 142 -14.29 2.62 5.73
CA ASP A 142 -15.59 2.25 5.17
C ASP A 142 -15.69 0.75 4.83
N LEU A 143 -14.62 0.15 4.31
CA LEU A 143 -14.54 -1.29 4.08
C LEU A 143 -14.75 -2.11 5.36
N TYR A 144 -14.09 -1.70 6.46
CA TYR A 144 -14.25 -2.36 7.75
C TYR A 144 -15.63 -2.14 8.35
N LEU A 145 -16.17 -0.91 8.28
CA LEU A 145 -17.51 -0.59 8.78
C LEU A 145 -18.60 -1.37 8.06
N ARG A 146 -18.54 -1.46 6.72
CA ARG A 146 -19.48 -2.28 5.93
C ARG A 146 -19.41 -3.76 6.31
N HIS A 147 -18.19 -4.28 6.50
CA HIS A 147 -17.99 -5.66 6.94
C HIS A 147 -18.61 -5.92 8.32
N LEU A 148 -18.41 -5.01 9.28
CA LEU A 148 -19.01 -5.13 10.61
C LEU A 148 -20.54 -5.04 10.57
N ALA A 149 -21.09 -4.14 9.75
CA ALA A 149 -22.53 -3.99 9.54
C ALA A 149 -23.19 -5.17 8.79
N GLY A 150 -22.42 -6.20 8.40
CA GLY A 150 -22.95 -7.35 7.66
C GLY A 150 -23.32 -7.03 6.20
N ALA A 151 -22.99 -5.84 5.71
CA ALA A 151 -23.22 -5.45 4.33
C ALA A 151 -22.21 -6.17 3.42
N ARG A 152 -22.69 -7.10 2.59
CA ARG A 152 -21.87 -7.68 1.52
C ARG A 152 -21.76 -6.68 0.37
N ARG A 153 -20.55 -6.54 -0.18
CA ARG A 153 -20.31 -5.85 -1.46
C ARG A 153 -21.03 -6.54 -2.60
#